data_AF-X7Z9D9-F1
#
_entry.id   AF-X7Z9D9-F1
#
_cell.length_a   1.000
_cell.length_b   1.000
_cell.length_c   1.000
_cell.angle_alpha   90.00
_cell.angle_beta   90.00
_cell.angle_gamma   90.00
#
_symmetry.space_group_name_H-M   'P 1'
#
loop_
_entity.id
_entity.type
_entity.pdbx_description
1 polymer ?
#
loop_
_entity_poly.entity_id
_entity_poly.type
_entity_poly.pdbx_seq_one_letter_code
_entity_poly.pdbx_strand_id
1 'polypeptide(L)'
;MATAPVHQIADSGFYAVCSWDAVNDAIARPEDFSSNLTATMTYQPGGEVGTFEMEGLGGKSHVLATADEPAHTVHRKALLPQLAAKRIRAFEPFIAETAERLWNANMRDGRIEWMSAVANRLPMMIVGRIIGVPDTDTDKLVRWGYGATQVVEGLVSQDQLNAAGIAVMELAGYITEQFRQAAADPQDNLLGDLAVACASGEMEELTAQAMMIILFSAGGESTASLIGSAAWILATRPDIQQQVREQPELLGAFLEEVLRYEPPFRGHYRHVVRDTTLCGVDLPADSRLLLLWGAANRDPATSTIPIDSDWTVPAERVTSRSGRACTSASEPHLPGWRPGS
;
A
#
# COMPACT_ATOMS: atom_id res chain seq x y z
N MET A 1 -5.71 -7.11 -24.53
CA MET A 1 -5.90 -8.21 -23.56
C MET A 1 -4.58 -8.97 -23.46
N ALA A 2 -4.13 -9.30 -22.26
CA ALA A 2 -2.92 -10.11 -22.10
C ALA A 2 -3.16 -11.51 -22.69
N THR A 3 -2.29 -11.95 -23.60
CA THR A 3 -2.41 -13.25 -24.27
C THR A 3 -1.87 -14.41 -23.42
N ALA A 4 -1.26 -14.10 -22.28
CA ALA A 4 -0.70 -15.07 -21.33
C ALA A 4 -0.87 -14.56 -19.88
N PRO A 5 -1.06 -15.47 -18.89
CA PRO A 5 -1.24 -15.11 -17.48
C PRO A 5 0.03 -14.57 -16.83
N VAL A 6 1.19 -14.97 -17.34
CA VAL A 6 2.54 -14.53 -16.94
C VAL A 6 3.34 -14.23 -18.21
N HIS A 7 4.06 -13.11 -18.24
CA HIS A 7 4.85 -12.72 -19.41
C HIS A 7 6.11 -11.94 -19.01
N GLN A 8 7.24 -12.25 -19.63
CA GLN A 8 8.49 -11.50 -19.43
C GLN A 8 8.34 -10.07 -19.96
N ILE A 9 8.78 -9.07 -19.20
CA ILE A 9 8.70 -7.66 -19.61
C ILE A 9 9.94 -7.34 -20.43
N ALA A 10 9.76 -7.18 -21.75
CA ALA A 10 10.87 -7.02 -22.70
C ALA A 10 11.92 -8.15 -22.51
N ASP A 11 13.20 -7.84 -22.71
CA ASP A 11 14.32 -8.77 -22.45
C ASP A 11 14.89 -8.59 -21.02
N SER A 12 14.05 -8.22 -20.05
CA SER A 12 14.47 -7.94 -18.66
C SER A 12 14.35 -9.14 -17.72
N GLY A 13 14.83 -8.99 -16.49
CA GLY A 13 14.62 -9.95 -15.41
C GLY A 13 13.24 -9.88 -14.75
N PHE A 14 12.29 -9.10 -15.28
CA PHE A 14 10.96 -8.91 -14.71
C PHE A 14 9.86 -9.66 -15.48
N TYR A 15 8.88 -10.18 -14.75
CA TYR A 15 7.73 -10.90 -15.30
C TYR A 15 6.43 -10.27 -14.80
N ALA A 16 5.59 -9.79 -15.71
CA ALA A 16 4.25 -9.33 -15.40
C ALA A 16 3.34 -10.54 -15.11
N VAL A 17 2.62 -10.49 -13.99
CA VAL A 17 1.64 -11.50 -13.59
C VAL A 17 0.26 -10.85 -13.59
N CYS A 18 -0.59 -11.24 -14.54
CA CYS A 18 -1.77 -10.46 -14.94
C CYS A 18 -3.11 -11.15 -14.62
N SER A 19 -3.15 -12.48 -14.57
CA SER A 19 -4.39 -13.21 -14.31
C SER A 19 -4.64 -13.38 -12.81
N TRP A 20 -5.91 -13.48 -12.43
CA TRP A 20 -6.34 -13.70 -11.04
C TRP A 20 -5.69 -14.95 -10.44
N ASP A 21 -5.72 -16.08 -11.15
CA ASP A 21 -5.19 -17.34 -10.65
C ASP A 21 -3.66 -17.31 -10.50
N ALA A 22 -2.94 -16.72 -11.45
CA ALA A 22 -1.48 -16.58 -11.36
C ALA A 22 -1.04 -15.70 -10.19
N VAL A 23 -1.75 -14.59 -9.95
CA VAL A 23 -1.47 -13.72 -8.80
C VAL A 23 -1.76 -14.48 -7.50
N ASN A 24 -2.85 -15.23 -7.41
CA ASN A 24 -3.19 -16.02 -6.22
C ASN A 24 -2.20 -17.16 -5.95
N ASP A 25 -1.73 -17.85 -6.99
CA ASP A 25 -0.68 -18.87 -6.84
C ASP A 25 0.63 -18.24 -6.33
N ALA A 26 1.04 -17.11 -6.92
CA ALA A 26 2.26 -16.43 -6.51
C ALA A 26 2.24 -15.95 -5.04
N ILE A 27 1.12 -15.38 -4.56
CA ILE A 27 1.04 -14.93 -3.15
C ILE A 27 0.97 -16.09 -2.14
N ALA A 28 0.53 -17.27 -2.59
CA ALA A 28 0.40 -18.47 -1.77
C ALA A 28 1.71 -19.26 -1.62
N ARG A 29 2.74 -18.93 -2.40
CA ARG A 29 4.07 -19.59 -2.42
C ARG A 29 5.20 -18.64 -1.97
N PRO A 30 5.16 -18.05 -0.75
CA PRO A 30 6.21 -17.13 -0.28
C PRO A 30 7.62 -17.72 -0.26
N GLU A 31 7.75 -19.04 -0.16
CA GLU A 31 9.01 -19.77 -0.21
C GLU A 31 9.67 -19.76 -1.60
N ASP A 32 8.86 -19.62 -2.66
CA ASP A 32 9.33 -19.48 -4.04
C ASP A 32 9.40 -18.01 -4.46
N PHE A 33 8.46 -17.20 -3.96
CA PHE A 33 8.25 -15.81 -4.32
C PHE A 33 8.34 -14.93 -3.07
N SER A 34 9.57 -14.58 -2.70
CA SER A 34 9.89 -13.75 -1.55
C SER A 34 9.28 -12.35 -1.68
N SER A 35 8.85 -11.78 -0.55
CA SER A 35 8.36 -10.39 -0.51
C SER A 35 9.49 -9.36 -0.42
N ASN A 36 10.75 -9.80 -0.25
CA ASN A 36 11.91 -8.92 -0.19
C ASN A 36 12.00 -8.11 -1.49
N LEU A 37 11.98 -6.79 -1.34
CA LEU A 37 12.05 -5.86 -2.47
C LEU A 37 13.50 -5.72 -2.89
N THR A 38 14.01 -6.72 -3.62
CA THR A 38 15.42 -6.80 -4.03
C THR A 38 15.77 -5.91 -5.21
N ALA A 39 14.79 -5.57 -6.04
CA ALA A 39 14.92 -4.59 -7.09
C ALA A 39 13.56 -4.06 -7.52
N THR A 40 13.55 -2.85 -8.07
CA THR A 40 12.41 -2.28 -8.79
C THR A 40 12.76 -2.09 -10.26
N MET A 41 11.74 -2.11 -11.11
CA MET A 41 11.91 -1.82 -12.52
C MET A 41 12.15 -0.31 -12.72
N THR A 42 12.91 0.09 -13.74
CA THR A 42 13.08 1.51 -14.12
C THR A 42 13.03 1.67 -15.63
N TYR A 43 12.92 2.90 -16.11
CA TYR A 43 13.07 3.22 -17.53
C TYR A 43 14.30 4.09 -17.74
N GLN A 44 15.18 3.63 -18.62
CA GLN A 44 16.33 4.41 -19.04
C GLN A 44 15.92 5.50 -20.07
N PRO A 45 16.74 6.54 -20.29
CA PRO A 45 16.47 7.61 -21.27
C PRO A 45 16.24 7.19 -22.75
N GLY A 46 16.21 5.89 -23.08
CA GLY A 46 15.83 5.34 -24.38
C GLY A 46 14.53 4.51 -24.37
N GLY A 47 13.82 4.42 -23.24
CA GLY A 47 12.64 3.57 -23.06
C GLY A 47 12.95 2.11 -22.75
N GLU A 48 14.24 1.75 -22.66
CA GLU A 48 14.67 0.42 -22.23
C GLU A 48 14.36 0.18 -20.75
N VAL A 49 13.99 -1.05 -20.44
CA VAL A 49 13.71 -1.50 -19.08
C VAL A 49 15.03 -1.71 -18.33
N GLY A 50 15.23 -0.93 -17.28
CA GLY A 50 16.35 -1.05 -16.35
C GLY A 50 15.94 -1.70 -15.03
N THR A 51 16.95 -1.98 -14.21
CA THR A 51 16.79 -2.51 -12.85
C THR A 51 17.41 -1.53 -11.88
N PHE A 52 16.66 -1.13 -10.86
CA PHE A 52 17.19 -0.45 -9.69
C PHE A 52 17.35 -1.46 -8.57
N GLU A 53 18.59 -1.91 -8.35
CA GLU A 53 18.92 -2.88 -7.30
C GLU A 53 18.76 -2.23 -5.91
N MET A 54 18.16 -2.99 -5.00
CA MET A 54 17.95 -2.62 -3.61
C MET A 54 18.74 -3.58 -2.71
N GLU A 55 18.43 -3.62 -1.42
CA GLU A 55 19.05 -4.61 -0.54
C GLU A 55 18.70 -6.04 -1.01
N GLY A 56 19.71 -6.90 -1.08
CA GLY A 56 19.55 -8.28 -1.53
C GLY A 56 18.61 -9.12 -0.67
N LEU A 57 18.34 -10.34 -1.13
CA LEU A 57 17.48 -11.31 -0.46
C LEU A 57 17.98 -11.59 0.97
N GLY A 58 17.07 -11.59 1.94
CA GLY A 58 17.37 -11.77 3.36
C GLY A 58 17.94 -10.53 4.06
N GLY A 59 18.00 -9.39 3.36
CA GLY A 59 18.40 -8.09 3.91
C GLY A 59 17.58 -7.64 5.12
N LYS A 60 18.19 -6.88 6.01
CA LYS A 60 17.56 -6.45 7.28
C LYS A 60 16.63 -5.25 7.13
N SER A 61 16.73 -4.51 6.03
CA SER A 61 15.83 -3.39 5.72
C SER A 61 14.47 -3.86 5.20
N HIS A 62 14.33 -5.15 4.85
CA HIS A 62 13.06 -5.76 4.53
C HIS A 62 12.21 -5.92 5.78
N VAL A 63 11.20 -5.06 5.94
CA VAL A 63 10.34 -5.00 7.13
C VAL A 63 8.87 -4.99 6.72
N LEU A 64 7.99 -5.43 7.62
CA LEU A 64 6.54 -5.53 7.37
C LEU A 64 6.23 -6.13 5.99
N ALA A 65 5.67 -5.33 5.06
CA ALA A 65 5.19 -5.76 3.76
C ALA A 65 6.26 -6.37 2.85
N THR A 66 7.55 -6.08 3.10
CA THR A 66 8.67 -6.67 2.33
C THR A 66 9.43 -7.74 3.10
N ALA A 67 9.13 -7.97 4.38
CA ALA A 67 9.76 -9.03 5.16
C ALA A 67 9.19 -10.42 4.81
N ASP A 68 10.03 -11.43 4.89
CA ASP A 68 9.60 -12.83 4.93
C ASP A 68 9.56 -13.35 6.37
N GLU A 69 9.06 -14.57 6.54
CA GLU A 69 9.07 -15.24 7.84
C GLU A 69 10.49 -15.63 8.27
N PRO A 70 10.81 -15.63 9.58
CA PRO A 70 9.91 -15.34 10.72
C PRO A 70 9.80 -13.85 11.09
N ALA A 71 10.61 -12.98 10.48
CA ALA A 71 10.68 -11.56 10.83
C ALA A 71 9.33 -10.85 10.59
N HIS A 72 8.66 -11.18 9.48
CA HIS A 72 7.33 -10.66 9.16
C HIS A 72 6.31 -10.89 10.28
N THR A 73 6.23 -12.10 10.86
CA THR A 73 5.34 -12.37 12.00
C THR A 73 5.64 -11.46 13.19
N VAL A 74 6.92 -11.24 13.51
CA VAL A 74 7.34 -10.36 14.62
C VAL A 74 6.92 -8.91 14.34
N HIS A 75 7.24 -8.39 13.15
CA HIS A 75 6.88 -7.03 12.74
C HIS A 75 5.35 -6.82 12.78
N ARG A 76 4.59 -7.76 12.22
CA ARG A 76 3.13 -7.72 12.19
C ARG A 76 2.55 -7.74 13.60
N LYS A 77 3.07 -8.59 14.49
CA LYS A 77 2.61 -8.66 15.89
C LYS A 77 2.83 -7.34 16.63
N ALA A 78 3.93 -6.64 16.38
CA ALA A 78 4.20 -5.33 16.99
C ALA A 78 3.24 -4.24 16.49
N LEU A 79 2.86 -4.27 15.20
CA LEU A 79 1.98 -3.26 14.59
C LEU A 79 0.49 -3.47 14.89
N LEU A 80 0.01 -4.72 14.91
CA LEU A 80 -1.42 -5.05 15.00
C LEU A 80 -2.19 -4.40 16.15
N PRO A 81 -1.64 -4.24 17.38
CA PRO A 81 -2.34 -3.58 18.47
C PRO A 81 -2.78 -2.15 18.15
N GLN A 82 -1.97 -1.42 17.36
CA GLN A 82 -2.26 -0.05 16.92
C GLN A 82 -3.34 0.01 15.84
N LEU A 83 -3.54 -1.09 15.10
CA LEU A 83 -4.56 -1.24 14.06
C LEU A 83 -5.81 -1.99 14.54
N ALA A 84 -5.89 -2.33 15.83
CA ALA A 84 -7.03 -3.04 16.38
C ALA A 84 -8.34 -2.25 16.19
N ALA A 85 -9.44 -2.94 15.87
CA ALA A 85 -10.72 -2.30 15.52
C ALA A 85 -11.22 -1.30 16.58
N LYS A 86 -10.92 -1.52 17.87
CA LYS A 86 -11.25 -0.57 18.94
C LYS A 86 -10.47 0.75 18.80
N ARG A 87 -9.16 0.70 18.49
CA ARG A 87 -8.33 1.88 18.27
C ARG A 87 -8.74 2.61 16.98
N ILE A 88 -9.00 1.87 15.91
CA ILE A 88 -9.48 2.45 14.65
C ILE A 88 -10.80 3.20 14.85
N ARG A 89 -11.78 2.61 15.57
CA ARG A 89 -13.02 3.32 15.93
C ARG A 89 -12.78 4.56 16.79
N ALA A 90 -11.77 4.55 17.66
CA ALA A 90 -11.41 5.72 18.45
C ALA A 90 -10.83 6.87 17.61
N PHE A 91 -10.33 6.59 16.39
CA PHE A 91 -9.89 7.62 15.45
C PHE A 91 -11.03 8.24 14.64
N GLU A 92 -12.23 7.66 14.62
CA GLU A 92 -13.34 8.16 13.80
C GLU A 92 -13.67 9.64 14.06
N PRO A 93 -13.76 10.14 15.31
CA PRO A 93 -13.97 11.57 15.56
C PRO A 93 -12.82 12.44 15.00
N PHE A 94 -11.57 12.01 15.19
CA PHE A 94 -10.39 12.72 14.69
C PHE A 94 -10.35 12.77 13.16
N ILE A 95 -10.73 11.68 12.49
CA ILE A 95 -10.85 11.61 11.02
C ILE A 95 -11.91 12.60 10.55
N ALA A 96 -13.09 12.60 11.17
CA ALA A 96 -14.19 13.49 10.82
C ALA A 96 -13.82 14.97 11.01
N GLU A 97 -13.26 15.33 12.17
CA GLU A 97 -12.81 16.69 12.46
C GLU A 97 -11.70 17.16 11.50
N THR A 98 -10.77 16.26 11.17
CA THR A 98 -9.69 16.57 10.23
C THR A 98 -10.23 16.79 8.82
N ALA A 99 -11.14 15.93 8.35
CA ALA A 99 -11.78 16.10 7.05
C ALA A 99 -12.58 17.41 6.96
N GLU A 100 -13.35 17.75 8.00
CA GLU A 100 -14.10 19.01 8.08
C GLU A 100 -13.18 20.23 8.09
N ARG A 101 -12.09 20.20 8.87
CA ARG A 101 -11.11 21.29 8.91
C ARG A 101 -10.45 21.50 7.55
N LEU A 102 -10.02 20.42 6.88
CA LEU A 102 -9.41 20.49 5.56
C LEU A 102 -10.38 21.04 4.51
N TRP A 103 -11.65 20.62 4.56
CA TRP A 103 -12.71 21.15 3.72
C TRP A 103 -12.92 22.65 3.94
N ASN A 104 -13.15 23.06 5.19
CA ASN A 104 -13.46 24.45 5.56
C ASN A 104 -12.30 25.42 5.25
N ALA A 105 -11.05 24.96 5.33
CA ALA A 105 -9.88 25.78 5.02
C ALA A 105 -9.74 26.05 3.51
N ASN A 106 -10.11 25.08 2.66
CA ASN A 106 -9.72 25.07 1.25
C ASN A 106 -10.88 25.25 0.25
N MET A 107 -12.13 24.98 0.65
CA MET A 107 -13.29 25.23 -0.20
C MET A 107 -13.55 26.73 -0.34
N ARG A 108 -13.39 27.28 -1.54
CA ARG A 108 -13.54 28.72 -1.84
C ARG A 108 -14.41 28.91 -3.07
N ASP A 109 -15.46 29.71 -2.94
CA ASP A 109 -16.34 30.10 -4.05
C ASP A 109 -16.85 28.90 -4.89
N GLY A 110 -17.19 27.79 -4.23
CA GLY A 110 -17.66 26.58 -4.91
C GLY A 110 -16.55 25.73 -5.54
N ARG A 111 -15.28 25.99 -5.24
CA ARG A 111 -14.11 25.32 -5.84
C ARG A 111 -13.13 24.81 -4.79
N ILE A 112 -12.51 23.68 -5.09
CA ILE A 112 -11.47 23.06 -4.27
C ILE A 112 -10.54 22.25 -5.19
N GLU A 113 -9.22 22.33 -4.96
CA GLU A 113 -8.27 21.37 -5.53
C GLU A 113 -8.19 20.18 -4.59
N TRP A 114 -8.93 19.11 -4.90
CA TRP A 114 -9.21 18.01 -3.98
C TRP A 114 -7.96 17.26 -3.49
N MET A 115 -6.95 17.09 -4.35
CA MET A 115 -5.79 16.28 -4.02
C MET A 115 -4.92 16.95 -2.96
N SER A 116 -4.42 18.16 -3.23
CA SER A 116 -3.55 18.89 -2.29
C SER A 116 -4.30 19.42 -1.07
N ALA A 117 -5.61 19.69 -1.18
CA ALA A 117 -6.41 20.18 -0.07
C ALA A 117 -6.86 19.08 0.90
N VAL A 118 -7.20 17.88 0.40
CA VAL A 118 -7.84 16.83 1.21
C VAL A 118 -7.12 15.49 1.05
N ALA A 119 -7.14 14.90 -0.15
CA ALA A 119 -6.77 13.50 -0.36
C ALA A 119 -5.32 13.21 0.09
N ASN A 120 -4.39 14.12 -0.21
CA ASN A 120 -2.97 13.94 0.13
C ASN A 120 -2.68 14.19 1.61
N ARG A 121 -3.54 14.95 2.30
CA ARG A 121 -3.30 15.41 3.67
C ARG A 121 -3.94 14.47 4.69
N LEU A 122 -5.23 14.15 4.50
CA LEU A 122 -6.01 13.43 5.50
C LEU A 122 -5.34 12.11 5.93
N PRO A 123 -4.98 11.18 5.02
CA PRO A 123 -4.37 9.92 5.43
C PRO A 123 -3.00 10.08 6.09
N MET A 124 -2.19 11.03 5.64
CA MET A 124 -0.88 11.32 6.23
C MET A 124 -1.02 11.79 7.69
N MET A 125 -2.05 12.59 7.99
CA MET A 125 -2.36 13.00 9.36
C MET A 125 -2.81 11.81 10.22
N ILE A 126 -3.60 10.88 9.66
CA ILE A 126 -4.02 9.68 10.40
C ILE A 126 -2.83 8.76 10.67
N VAL A 127 -1.96 8.52 9.68
CA VAL A 127 -0.74 7.72 9.86
C VAL A 127 0.18 8.38 10.89
N GLY A 128 0.38 9.70 10.81
CA GLY A 128 1.16 10.44 11.79
C GLY A 128 0.64 10.25 13.21
N ARG A 129 -0.69 10.28 13.39
CA ARG A 129 -1.34 10.04 14.67
C ARG A 129 -1.18 8.60 15.17
N ILE A 130 -1.28 7.59 14.30
CA ILE A 130 -1.03 6.17 14.64
C ILE A 130 0.41 5.97 15.08
N ILE A 131 1.36 6.58 14.37
CA ILE A 131 2.78 6.49 14.71
C ILE A 131 3.07 7.22 16.03
N GLY A 132 2.41 8.37 16.25
CA GLY A 132 2.58 9.20 17.43
C GLY A 132 3.46 10.43 17.21
N VAL A 133 3.64 10.86 15.95
CA VAL A 133 4.41 12.06 15.62
C VAL A 133 3.54 13.33 15.75
N PRO A 134 4.14 14.52 15.99
CA PRO A 134 3.41 15.77 16.11
C PRO A 134 2.56 16.15 14.87
N ASP A 135 1.31 16.55 15.10
CA ASP A 135 0.37 16.97 14.04
C ASP A 135 0.87 18.17 13.22
N THR A 136 1.73 19.01 13.80
CA THR A 136 2.30 20.21 13.15
C THR A 136 3.24 19.90 11.99
N ASP A 137 3.72 18.67 11.86
CA ASP A 137 4.67 18.27 10.81
C ASP A 137 4.00 17.74 9.53
N THR A 138 2.67 17.80 9.45
CA THR A 138 1.87 17.25 8.33
C THR A 138 2.42 17.63 6.94
N ASP A 139 2.76 18.89 6.69
CA ASP A 139 3.25 19.32 5.37
C ASP A 139 4.58 18.64 4.97
N LYS A 140 5.47 18.43 5.96
CA LYS A 140 6.74 17.71 5.75
C LYS A 140 6.46 16.23 5.48
N LEU A 141 5.60 15.62 6.29
CA LEU A 141 5.24 14.20 6.17
C LEU A 141 4.56 13.88 4.84
N VAL A 142 3.69 14.77 4.36
CA VAL A 142 3.10 14.67 3.01
C VAL A 142 4.23 14.65 1.97
N ARG A 143 5.09 15.69 1.95
CA ARG A 143 6.20 15.76 0.98
C ARG A 143 7.08 14.52 1.01
N TRP A 144 7.44 14.05 2.21
CA TRP A 144 8.36 12.92 2.35
C TRP A 144 7.72 11.57 2.04
N GLY A 145 6.47 11.36 2.46
CA GLY A 145 5.71 10.13 2.25
C GLY A 145 5.53 9.81 0.76
N TYR A 146 5.15 10.81 -0.05
CA TYR A 146 5.04 10.64 -1.51
C TYR A 146 6.39 10.36 -2.18
N GLY A 147 7.46 10.98 -1.70
CA GLY A 147 8.81 10.69 -2.19
C GLY A 147 9.19 9.22 -1.95
N ALA A 148 8.87 8.67 -0.77
CA ALA A 148 9.19 7.29 -0.44
C ALA A 148 8.49 6.27 -1.36
N THR A 149 7.24 6.50 -1.72
CA THR A 149 6.49 5.58 -2.59
C THR A 149 7.01 5.54 -4.03
N GLN A 150 7.47 6.68 -4.56
CA GLN A 150 8.06 6.74 -5.90
C GLN A 150 9.26 5.80 -6.06
N VAL A 151 10.03 5.57 -4.98
CA VAL A 151 11.14 4.60 -4.99
C VAL A 151 10.62 3.15 -5.11
N VAL A 152 9.53 2.85 -4.41
CA VAL A 152 8.98 1.49 -4.25
C VAL A 152 8.18 1.03 -5.49
N GLU A 153 7.53 1.95 -6.20
CA GLU A 153 6.66 1.60 -7.34
C GLU A 153 7.40 1.20 -8.62
N GLY A 154 8.64 1.64 -8.84
CA GLY A 154 9.48 1.14 -9.93
C GLY A 154 8.96 1.44 -11.35
N LEU A 155 8.42 2.64 -11.58
CA LEU A 155 8.02 3.12 -12.92
C LEU A 155 8.42 4.60 -13.07
N VAL A 156 9.59 4.94 -12.57
CA VAL A 156 10.06 6.32 -12.43
C VAL A 156 11.36 6.54 -13.19
N SER A 157 11.59 7.78 -13.62
CA SER A 157 12.87 8.17 -14.20
C SER A 157 13.97 8.24 -13.15
N GLN A 158 15.23 8.21 -13.59
CA GLN A 158 16.37 8.36 -12.68
C GLN A 158 16.33 9.67 -11.88
N ASP A 159 15.85 10.76 -12.48
CA ASP A 159 15.72 12.06 -11.81
C ASP A 159 14.66 12.02 -10.70
N GLN A 160 13.55 11.31 -10.92
CA GLN A 160 12.52 11.09 -9.91
C GLN A 160 13.07 10.25 -8.75
N LEU A 161 13.87 9.21 -9.02
CA LEU A 161 14.54 8.43 -7.99
C LEU A 161 15.49 9.28 -7.13
N ASN A 162 16.25 10.19 -7.73
CA ASN A 162 17.16 11.06 -6.99
C ASN A 162 16.40 12.00 -6.04
N ALA A 163 15.30 12.61 -6.50
CA ALA A 163 14.44 13.45 -5.67
C ALA A 163 13.79 12.66 -4.53
N ALA A 164 13.32 11.45 -4.84
CA ALA A 164 12.73 10.53 -3.89
C ALA A 164 13.74 10.08 -2.80
N GLY A 165 15.00 9.84 -3.17
CA GLY A 165 16.07 9.51 -2.22
C GLY A 165 16.32 10.59 -1.16
N ILE A 166 16.24 11.87 -1.55
CA ILE A 166 16.33 13.00 -0.60
C ILE A 166 15.16 12.96 0.38
N ALA A 167 13.94 12.77 -0.12
CA ALA A 167 12.73 12.70 0.71
C ALA A 167 12.78 11.54 1.72
N VAL A 168 13.26 10.37 1.30
CA VAL A 168 13.46 9.20 2.18
C VAL A 168 14.50 9.49 3.26
N MET A 169 15.61 10.14 2.91
CA MET A 169 16.65 10.52 3.88
C MET A 169 16.12 11.53 4.90
N GLU A 170 15.36 12.54 4.47
CA GLU A 170 14.73 13.53 5.36
C GLU A 170 13.72 12.85 6.32
N LEU A 171 12.89 11.93 5.80
CA LEU A 171 11.96 11.14 6.62
C LEU A 171 12.69 10.27 7.64
N ALA A 172 13.76 9.59 7.22
CA ALA A 172 14.55 8.75 8.09
C ALA A 172 15.14 9.56 9.25
N GLY A 173 15.75 10.72 8.96
CA GLY A 173 16.28 11.61 9.99
C GLY A 173 15.21 12.11 10.97
N TYR A 174 14.01 12.43 10.46
CA TYR A 174 12.88 12.81 11.31
C TYR A 174 12.44 11.66 12.23
N ILE A 175 12.25 10.45 11.68
CA ILE A 175 11.85 9.27 12.45
C ILE A 175 12.89 8.92 13.51
N THR A 176 14.19 8.99 13.20
CA THR A 176 15.26 8.76 14.18
C THR A 176 15.16 9.74 15.35
N GLU A 177 14.90 11.02 15.09
CA GLU A 177 14.74 12.01 16.16
C GLU A 177 13.47 11.77 17.01
N GLN A 178 12.34 11.44 16.37
CA GLN A 178 11.11 11.10 17.09
C GLN A 178 11.27 9.82 17.93
N PHE A 179 11.95 8.81 17.39
CA PHE A 179 12.23 7.55 18.09
C PHE A 179 13.12 7.79 19.31
N ARG A 180 14.14 8.64 19.20
CA ARG A 180 15.01 9.02 20.32
C ARG A 180 14.22 9.67 21.47
N GLN A 181 13.23 10.50 21.15
CA GLN A 181 12.34 11.11 22.14
C GLN A 181 11.42 10.06 22.78
N ALA A 182 10.81 9.19 21.99
CA ALA A 182 9.97 8.11 22.47
C ALA A 182 10.73 7.08 23.34
N ALA A 183 12.00 6.82 23.05
CA ALA A 183 12.85 5.96 23.87
C ALA A 183 13.14 6.53 25.27
N ALA A 184 13.09 7.85 25.43
CA ALA A 184 13.25 8.52 26.72
C ALA A 184 11.94 8.58 27.53
N ASP A 185 10.80 8.70 26.85
CA ASP A 185 9.47 8.79 27.48
C ASP A 185 8.39 8.12 26.61
N PRO A 186 8.28 6.76 26.64
CA PRO A 186 7.36 6.02 25.80
C PRO A 186 5.89 6.36 26.08
N GLN A 187 5.14 6.69 25.02
CA GLN A 187 3.70 7.00 25.09
C GLN A 187 2.88 5.83 24.52
N ASP A 188 1.55 5.85 24.74
CA ASP A 188 0.62 4.84 24.18
C ASP A 188 0.36 5.06 22.67
N ASN A 189 1.40 4.84 21.86
CA ASN A 189 1.40 4.93 20.40
C ASN A 189 2.47 3.99 19.82
N LEU A 190 2.54 3.88 18.49
CA LEU A 190 3.48 2.95 17.86
C LEU A 190 4.95 3.28 18.19
N LEU A 191 5.32 4.56 18.23
CA LEU A 191 6.66 5.00 18.61
C LEU A 191 7.06 4.47 20.00
N GLY A 192 6.18 4.63 20.99
CA GLY A 192 6.40 4.12 22.35
C GLY A 192 6.44 2.59 22.41
N ASP A 193 5.51 1.91 21.75
CA ASP A 193 5.47 0.45 21.70
C ASP A 193 6.76 -0.14 21.10
N LEU A 194 7.23 0.43 19.99
CA LEU A 194 8.47 0.00 19.34
C LEU A 194 9.71 0.36 20.17
N ALA A 195 9.73 1.52 20.84
CA ALA A 195 10.82 1.89 21.73
C ALA A 195 10.94 0.91 22.91
N VAL A 196 9.82 0.48 23.49
CA VAL A 196 9.80 -0.55 24.55
C VAL A 196 10.30 -1.90 24.02
N ALA A 197 9.85 -2.32 22.84
CA ALA A 197 10.32 -3.57 22.21
C ALA A 197 11.82 -3.56 21.90
N CYS A 198 12.38 -2.40 21.52
CA CYS A 198 13.82 -2.25 21.35
C CYS A 198 14.58 -2.31 22.67
N ALA A 199 14.06 -1.66 23.73
CA ALA A 199 14.67 -1.69 25.06
C ALA A 199 14.69 -3.11 25.68
N SER A 200 13.70 -3.96 25.36
CA SER A 200 13.67 -5.36 25.80
C SER A 200 14.52 -6.30 24.93
N GLY A 201 15.05 -5.83 23.80
CA GLY A 201 15.80 -6.63 22.83
C GLY A 201 14.94 -7.51 21.92
N GLU A 202 13.62 -7.30 21.91
CA GLU A 202 12.70 -8.01 21.02
C GLU A 202 12.78 -7.54 19.56
N MET A 203 13.28 -6.31 19.34
CA MET A 203 13.41 -5.71 18.01
C MET A 203 14.67 -4.84 17.89
N GLU A 204 15.37 -4.92 16.76
CA GLU A 204 16.47 -4.00 16.47
C GLU A 204 15.93 -2.59 16.18
N GLU A 205 16.60 -1.56 16.69
CA GLU A 205 16.18 -0.16 16.51
C GLU A 205 16.05 0.24 15.04
N LEU A 206 17.00 -0.18 14.19
CA LEU A 206 16.95 0.11 12.76
C LEU A 206 15.71 -0.51 12.09
N THR A 207 15.32 -1.71 12.51
CA THR A 207 14.11 -2.40 12.05
C THR A 207 12.85 -1.63 12.46
N ALA A 208 12.77 -1.19 13.73
CA ALA A 208 11.66 -0.39 14.23
C ALA A 208 11.51 0.93 13.45
N GLN A 209 12.62 1.61 13.16
CA GLN A 209 12.63 2.83 12.36
C GLN A 209 12.18 2.58 10.92
N ALA A 210 12.70 1.54 10.27
CA ALA A 210 12.29 1.15 8.93
C ALA A 210 10.78 0.82 8.84
N MET A 211 10.22 0.19 9.88
CA MET A 211 8.78 -0.11 9.95
C MET A 211 7.95 1.17 9.90
N MET A 212 8.32 2.20 10.66
CA MET A 212 7.60 3.48 10.68
C MET A 212 7.72 4.23 9.34
N ILE A 213 8.89 4.18 8.70
CA ILE A 213 9.09 4.79 7.38
C ILE A 213 8.17 4.14 6.34
N ILE A 214 8.09 2.81 6.31
CA ILE A 214 7.20 2.09 5.39
C ILE A 214 5.73 2.45 5.61
N LEU A 215 5.29 2.70 6.84
CA LEU A 215 3.89 3.03 7.13
C LEU A 215 3.44 4.35 6.49
N PHE A 216 4.32 5.35 6.37
CA PHE A 216 3.98 6.60 5.67
C PHE A 216 3.72 6.37 4.17
N SER A 217 4.54 5.55 3.52
CA SER A 217 4.33 5.18 2.12
C SER A 217 3.10 4.26 1.96
N ALA A 218 3.04 3.17 2.73
CA ALA A 218 2.04 2.14 2.58
C ALA A 218 0.62 2.58 2.97
N GLY A 219 0.47 3.34 4.06
CA GLY A 219 -0.84 3.74 4.59
C GLY A 219 -1.31 5.11 4.10
N GLY A 220 -0.38 6.05 3.90
CA GLY A 220 -0.69 7.42 3.52
C GLY A 220 -1.10 7.52 2.06
N GLU A 221 -0.22 7.09 1.16
CA GLU A 221 -0.43 7.28 -0.28
C GLU A 221 -1.53 6.40 -0.85
N SER A 222 -1.60 5.13 -0.46
CA SER A 222 -2.63 4.21 -0.95
C SER A 222 -4.05 4.71 -0.65
N THR A 223 -4.26 5.21 0.57
CA THR A 223 -5.54 5.80 0.99
C THR A 223 -5.81 7.11 0.27
N ALA A 224 -4.79 7.94 0.05
CA ALA A 224 -4.92 9.20 -0.71
C ALA A 224 -5.33 8.94 -2.16
N SER A 225 -4.71 7.95 -2.81
CA SER A 225 -5.05 7.49 -4.16
C SER A 225 -6.48 6.98 -4.24
N LEU A 226 -6.95 6.19 -3.26
CA LEU A 226 -8.35 5.76 -3.19
C LEU A 226 -9.31 6.95 -3.09
N ILE A 227 -9.05 7.90 -2.19
CA ILE A 227 -9.88 9.11 -2.00
C ILE A 227 -9.89 9.95 -3.29
N GLY A 228 -8.75 10.05 -3.97
CA GLY A 228 -8.61 10.74 -5.25
C GLY A 228 -9.43 10.07 -6.36
N SER A 229 -9.23 8.78 -6.58
CA SER A 229 -9.94 8.00 -7.60
C SER A 229 -11.45 7.98 -7.36
N ALA A 230 -11.89 7.82 -6.11
CA ALA A 230 -13.30 7.88 -5.75
C ALA A 230 -13.92 9.25 -6.11
N ALA A 231 -13.25 10.34 -5.76
CA ALA A 231 -13.72 11.68 -6.10
C ALA A 231 -13.73 11.94 -7.61
N TRP A 232 -12.70 11.47 -8.33
CA TRP A 232 -12.63 11.57 -9.79
C TRP A 232 -13.80 10.84 -10.46
N ILE A 233 -14.11 9.62 -10.02
CA ILE A 233 -15.24 8.84 -10.54
C ILE A 233 -16.55 9.57 -10.25
N LEU A 234 -16.79 10.01 -9.01
CA LEU A 234 -18.01 10.76 -8.67
C LEU A 234 -18.13 12.08 -9.43
N ALA A 235 -17.02 12.73 -9.79
CA ALA A 235 -17.01 13.98 -10.54
C ALA A 235 -17.25 13.77 -12.05
N THR A 236 -16.96 12.58 -12.57
CA THR A 236 -17.03 12.26 -14.02
C THR A 236 -18.17 11.30 -14.39
N ARG A 237 -18.82 10.69 -13.40
CA ARG A 237 -20.01 9.81 -13.55
C ARG A 237 -21.20 10.34 -12.76
N PRO A 238 -21.96 11.31 -13.31
CA PRO A 238 -23.12 11.90 -12.64
C PRO A 238 -24.21 10.90 -12.28
N ASP A 239 -24.38 9.86 -13.11
CA ASP A 239 -25.32 8.76 -12.89
C ASP A 239 -25.02 8.02 -11.58
N ILE A 240 -23.74 7.73 -11.33
CA ILE A 240 -23.32 7.01 -10.14
C ILE A 240 -23.27 7.95 -8.93
N GLN A 241 -22.86 9.20 -9.14
CA GLN A 241 -22.94 10.22 -8.10
C GLN A 241 -24.37 10.38 -7.60
N GLN A 242 -25.34 10.45 -8.50
CA GLN A 242 -26.76 10.53 -8.16
C GLN A 242 -27.21 9.28 -7.39
N GLN A 243 -26.84 8.09 -7.85
CA GLN A 243 -27.18 6.84 -7.19
C GLN A 243 -26.69 6.80 -5.73
N VAL A 244 -25.43 7.15 -5.47
CA VAL A 244 -24.86 7.17 -4.10
C VAL A 244 -25.48 8.29 -3.24
N ARG A 245 -25.90 9.41 -3.84
CA ARG A 245 -26.62 10.49 -3.13
C ARG A 245 -28.03 10.06 -2.71
N GLU A 246 -28.73 9.35 -3.59
CA GLU A 246 -30.09 8.87 -3.35
C GLU A 246 -30.12 7.68 -2.39
N GLN A 247 -29.06 6.86 -2.37
CA GLN A 247 -28.91 5.66 -1.54
C GLN A 247 -27.53 5.66 -0.83
N PRO A 248 -27.34 6.44 0.26
CA PRO A 248 -26.05 6.57 0.95
C PRO A 248 -25.46 5.26 1.48
N GLU A 249 -26.29 4.24 1.73
CA GLU A 249 -25.89 2.89 2.09
C GLU A 249 -25.01 2.21 1.02
N LEU A 250 -25.09 2.67 -0.24
CA LEU A 250 -24.25 2.19 -1.34
C LEU A 250 -22.81 2.71 -1.27
N LEU A 251 -22.49 3.67 -0.39
CA LEU A 251 -21.14 4.23 -0.27
C LEU A 251 -20.08 3.14 -0.05
N GLY A 252 -20.39 2.13 0.78
CA GLY A 252 -19.49 1.00 1.01
C GLY A 252 -19.24 0.18 -0.26
N ALA A 253 -20.29 -0.19 -0.98
CA ALA A 253 -20.16 -0.94 -2.23
C ALA A 253 -19.47 -0.14 -3.33
N PHE A 254 -19.73 1.17 -3.39
CA PHE A 254 -19.02 2.09 -4.28
C PHE A 254 -17.52 2.08 -4.00
N LEU A 255 -17.08 2.20 -2.74
CA LEU A 255 -15.66 2.19 -2.40
C LEU A 255 -14.97 0.86 -2.72
N GLU A 256 -15.63 -0.29 -2.49
CA GLU A 256 -15.11 -1.60 -2.92
C GLU A 256 -14.95 -1.68 -4.44
N GLU A 257 -15.90 -1.12 -5.19
CA GLU A 257 -15.85 -1.11 -6.65
C GLU A 257 -14.79 -0.12 -7.18
N VAL A 258 -14.54 1.00 -6.49
CA VAL A 258 -13.38 1.86 -6.78
C VAL A 258 -12.08 1.10 -6.54
N LEU A 259 -11.94 0.36 -5.44
CA LEU A 259 -10.75 -0.47 -5.18
C LEU A 259 -10.52 -1.54 -6.26
N ARG A 260 -11.60 -2.14 -6.76
CA ARG A 260 -11.51 -3.11 -7.87
C ARG A 260 -11.10 -2.43 -9.17
N TYR A 261 -11.74 -1.30 -9.50
CA TYR A 261 -11.60 -0.64 -10.79
C TYR A 261 -10.33 0.21 -10.91
N GLU A 262 -10.00 1.01 -9.89
CA GLU A 262 -8.81 1.85 -9.76
C GLU A 262 -8.04 1.50 -8.47
N PRO A 263 -7.39 0.32 -8.41
CA PRO A 263 -6.64 -0.09 -7.23
C PRO A 263 -5.51 0.91 -6.94
N PRO A 264 -5.35 1.37 -5.69
CA PRO A 264 -4.31 2.34 -5.33
C PRO A 264 -2.90 1.91 -5.71
N PHE A 265 -2.61 0.61 -5.58
CA PHE A 265 -1.36 0.02 -6.05
C PHE A 265 -1.58 -0.65 -7.39
N ARG A 266 -0.76 -0.30 -8.37
CA ARG A 266 -0.77 -0.97 -9.69
C ARG A 266 -0.28 -2.41 -9.58
N GLY A 267 0.76 -2.62 -8.79
CA GLY A 267 1.30 -3.94 -8.53
C GLY A 267 2.30 -3.97 -7.38
N HIS A 268 2.79 -5.16 -7.04
CA HIS A 268 3.86 -5.36 -6.07
C HIS A 268 4.88 -6.34 -6.62
N TYR A 269 6.14 -6.17 -6.23
CA TYR A 269 7.21 -7.07 -6.63
C TYR A 269 7.27 -8.34 -5.77
N ARG A 270 7.76 -9.42 -6.36
CA ARG A 270 8.29 -10.59 -5.65
C ARG A 270 9.64 -10.97 -6.22
N HIS A 271 10.55 -11.43 -5.36
CA HIS A 271 11.82 -12.01 -5.78
C HIS A 271 11.66 -13.53 -5.96
N VAL A 272 12.07 -14.06 -7.12
CA VAL A 272 12.05 -15.50 -7.40
C VAL A 272 13.29 -16.14 -6.78
N VAL A 273 13.09 -16.91 -5.70
CA VAL A 273 14.18 -17.41 -4.84
C VAL A 273 15.00 -18.52 -5.51
N ARG A 274 14.38 -19.31 -6.39
CA ARG A 274 14.97 -20.46 -7.08
C ARG A 274 14.29 -20.68 -8.41
N ASP A 275 14.97 -21.37 -9.33
CA ASP A 275 14.37 -21.80 -10.60
C ASP A 275 13.05 -22.53 -10.34
N THR A 276 11.97 -22.01 -10.92
CA THR A 276 10.62 -22.50 -10.68
C THR A 276 9.71 -22.22 -11.87
N THR A 277 8.42 -22.53 -11.75
CA THR A 277 7.42 -22.20 -12.76
C THR A 277 6.22 -21.51 -12.14
N LEU A 278 5.56 -20.66 -12.93
CA LEU A 278 4.26 -20.07 -12.62
C LEU A 278 3.39 -20.12 -13.88
N CYS A 279 2.23 -20.77 -13.79
CA CYS A 279 1.33 -20.97 -14.94
C CYS A 279 2.01 -21.57 -16.18
N GLY A 280 2.98 -22.48 -15.98
CA GLY A 280 3.74 -23.13 -17.06
C GLY A 280 4.83 -22.26 -17.69
N VAL A 281 5.09 -21.06 -17.17
CA VAL A 281 6.22 -20.21 -17.57
C VAL A 281 7.40 -20.49 -16.65
N ASP A 282 8.56 -20.80 -17.23
CA ASP A 282 9.82 -20.96 -16.49
C ASP A 282 10.28 -19.61 -15.95
N LEU A 283 10.61 -19.58 -14.67
CA LEU A 283 11.08 -18.41 -13.93
C LEU A 283 12.48 -18.71 -13.38
N PRO A 284 13.54 -18.09 -13.94
CA PRO A 284 14.89 -18.22 -13.40
C PRO A 284 15.00 -17.65 -11.99
N ALA A 285 15.85 -18.25 -11.16
CA ALA A 285 16.26 -17.66 -9.89
C ALA A 285 16.76 -16.22 -10.07
N ASP A 286 16.56 -15.39 -9.05
CA ASP A 286 16.88 -13.96 -9.03
C ASP A 286 16.06 -13.10 -10.02
N SER A 287 15.11 -13.67 -10.78
CA SER A 287 14.12 -12.86 -11.51
C SER A 287 13.10 -12.23 -10.56
N ARG A 288 12.32 -11.26 -11.06
CA ARG A 288 11.32 -10.53 -10.28
C ARG A 288 9.94 -10.69 -10.92
N LEU A 289 8.94 -11.00 -10.12
CA LEU A 289 7.54 -10.89 -10.53
C LEU A 289 7.05 -9.47 -10.25
N LEU A 290 6.20 -8.95 -11.13
CA LEU A 290 5.34 -7.79 -10.89
C LEU A 290 3.89 -8.27 -10.89
N LEU A 291 3.31 -8.40 -9.70
CA LEU A 291 1.93 -8.83 -9.50
C LEU A 291 0.98 -7.67 -9.81
N LEU A 292 0.26 -7.70 -10.93
CA LEU A 292 -0.56 -6.58 -11.39
C LEU A 292 -2.01 -6.69 -10.89
N TRP A 293 -2.30 -6.03 -9.77
CA TRP A 293 -3.61 -6.08 -9.11
C TRP A 293 -4.75 -5.62 -10.01
N GLY A 294 -4.57 -4.51 -10.74
CA GLY A 294 -5.58 -4.00 -11.67
C GLY A 294 -5.85 -4.92 -12.85
N ALA A 295 -4.85 -5.67 -13.32
CA ALA A 295 -5.05 -6.67 -14.36
C ALA A 295 -5.83 -7.87 -13.81
N ALA A 296 -5.44 -8.37 -12.64
CA ALA A 296 -6.13 -9.49 -11.98
C ALA A 296 -7.59 -9.16 -11.63
N ASN A 297 -7.87 -7.94 -11.17
CA ASN A 297 -9.23 -7.46 -10.86
C ASN A 297 -10.15 -7.31 -12.09
N ARG A 298 -9.55 -7.32 -13.29
CA ARG A 298 -10.23 -7.21 -14.59
C ARG A 298 -10.10 -8.49 -15.41
N ASP A 299 -9.65 -9.59 -14.80
CA ASP A 299 -9.51 -10.87 -15.47
C ASP A 299 -10.89 -11.38 -15.91
N PRO A 300 -11.13 -11.58 -17.22
CA PRO A 300 -12.43 -12.03 -17.72
C PRO A 300 -12.79 -13.46 -17.26
N ALA A 301 -11.83 -14.25 -16.78
CA ALA A 301 -12.10 -15.60 -16.26
C ALA A 301 -12.82 -15.57 -14.90
N THR A 302 -12.66 -14.50 -14.13
CA THR A 302 -13.23 -14.36 -12.77
C THR A 302 -14.18 -13.18 -12.64
N SER A 303 -14.01 -12.15 -13.46
CA SER A 303 -14.88 -10.98 -13.49
C SER A 303 -16.00 -11.15 -14.53
N THR A 304 -17.24 -11.08 -14.06
CA THR A 304 -18.43 -11.03 -14.93
C THR A 304 -18.72 -9.62 -15.45
N ILE A 305 -17.96 -8.61 -14.99
CA ILE A 305 -18.17 -7.20 -15.34
C ILE A 305 -17.29 -6.87 -16.57
N PRO A 306 -17.89 -6.45 -17.71
CA PRO A 306 -17.15 -6.15 -18.93
C PRO A 306 -16.10 -5.04 -18.73
N ILE A 307 -14.97 -5.18 -19.42
CA ILE A 307 -13.82 -4.27 -19.33
C ILE A 307 -14.14 -2.84 -19.83
N ASP A 308 -15.16 -2.65 -20.67
CA ASP A 308 -15.26 -1.46 -21.54
C ASP A 308 -16.48 -0.54 -21.37
N SER A 309 -17.44 -0.77 -20.46
CA SER A 309 -18.54 0.23 -20.32
C SER A 309 -19.35 0.23 -19.03
N ASP A 310 -19.47 -0.87 -18.31
CA ASP A 310 -20.51 -0.97 -17.27
C ASP A 310 -19.89 -0.97 -15.87
N TRP A 311 -19.14 0.09 -15.55
CA TRP A 311 -18.87 0.42 -14.15
C TRP A 311 -20.20 0.82 -13.49
N THR A 312 -20.70 -0.08 -12.65
CA THR A 312 -21.94 0.05 -11.87
C THR A 312 -21.61 -0.20 -10.41
N VAL A 313 -22.24 0.54 -9.49
CA VAL A 313 -22.16 0.19 -8.06
C VAL A 313 -22.90 -1.15 -7.87
N PRO A 314 -22.21 -2.23 -7.48
CA PRO A 314 -22.87 -3.52 -7.30
C PRO A 314 -23.90 -3.40 -6.16
N ALA A 315 -25.08 -4.00 -6.33
CA ALA A 315 -26.10 -4.04 -5.29
C ALA A 315 -25.69 -4.91 -4.07
N GLU A 316 -24.63 -5.71 -4.20
CA GLU A 316 -24.11 -6.60 -3.17
C GLU A 316 -22.60 -6.38 -2.97
N ARG A 317 -22.11 -6.63 -1.75
CA ARG A 317 -20.68 -6.55 -1.40
C ARG A 317 -19.84 -7.49 -2.28
N VAL A 318 -19.05 -6.95 -3.19
CA VAL A 318 -17.98 -7.69 -3.88
C VAL A 318 -16.83 -7.84 -2.89
N THR A 319 -16.65 -9.03 -2.32
CA THR A 319 -15.50 -9.30 -1.45
C THR A 319 -14.27 -9.59 -2.30
N SER A 320 -13.32 -8.66 -2.35
CA SER A 320 -12.01 -8.92 -2.94
C SER A 320 -11.25 -9.92 -2.06
N ARG A 321 -10.97 -11.11 -2.61
CA ARG A 321 -10.26 -12.20 -1.91
C ARG A 321 -8.75 -12.13 -2.14
N SER A 322 -8.07 -11.03 -1.78
CA SER A 322 -6.61 -10.97 -1.87
C SER A 322 -5.95 -11.51 -0.60
N GLY A 323 -5.23 -12.64 -0.70
CA GLY A 323 -4.62 -13.42 0.39
C GLY A 323 -3.44 -12.80 1.15
N ARG A 324 -3.17 -11.50 1.04
CA ARG A 324 -2.45 -10.71 2.05
C ARG A 324 -3.16 -9.37 2.15
N ALA A 325 -4.16 -9.30 3.02
CA ALA A 325 -4.84 -8.04 3.31
C ALA A 325 -3.79 -7.02 3.76
N CYS A 326 -3.86 -5.80 3.22
CA CYS A 326 -3.20 -4.65 3.81
C CYS A 326 -3.52 -4.68 5.31
N THR A 327 -2.53 -4.54 6.19
CA THR A 327 -2.74 -4.71 7.64
C THR A 327 -3.76 -3.72 8.23
N SER A 328 -4.08 -2.64 7.49
CA SER A 328 -5.12 -1.64 7.79
C SER A 328 -6.48 -1.93 7.15
N ALA A 329 -6.59 -2.82 6.16
CA ALA A 329 -7.87 -3.23 5.60
C ALA A 329 -8.53 -4.20 6.58
N SER A 330 -9.69 -3.82 7.12
CA SER A 330 -10.50 -4.70 7.95
C SER A 330 -10.69 -6.05 7.27
N GLU A 331 -10.14 -7.11 7.87
CA GLU A 331 -10.10 -8.47 7.32
C GLU A 331 -11.49 -8.94 6.84
N PRO A 332 -11.65 -9.43 5.61
CA PRO A 332 -12.79 -10.28 5.27
C PRO A 332 -12.56 -11.67 5.86
N HIS A 333 -13.54 -12.16 6.61
CA HIS A 333 -13.55 -13.51 7.17
C HIS A 333 -13.28 -14.58 6.08
N LEU A 334 -12.17 -15.31 6.22
CA LEU A 334 -11.91 -16.51 5.44
C LEU A 334 -12.80 -17.66 5.95
N PRO A 335 -13.57 -18.35 5.09
CA PRO A 335 -14.28 -19.57 5.49
C PRO A 335 -13.25 -20.71 5.66
N GLY A 336 -12.96 -21.09 6.91
CA GLY A 336 -12.10 -22.24 7.20
C GLY A 336 -11.32 -22.20 8.51
N TRP A 337 -11.23 -21.06 9.19
CA TRP A 337 -10.54 -20.98 10.47
C TRP A 337 -11.43 -21.51 11.61
N ARG A 338 -11.11 -22.71 12.12
CA ARG A 338 -11.56 -23.17 13.44
C ARG A 338 -10.43 -22.90 14.44
N PRO A 339 -10.66 -22.14 15.52
CA PRO A 339 -9.70 -22.10 16.62
C PRO A 339 -9.63 -23.50 17.23
N GLY A 340 -8.42 -24.06 17.26
CA GLY A 340 -8.12 -25.29 17.98
C GLY A 340 -8.35 -25.09 19.48
N SER A 341 -8.88 -26.15 20.08
CA SER A 341 -9.14 -26.43 21.50
C SER A 341 -8.12 -25.90 22.49
#